data_AF-A0A7V2NCF9-F1
#
_entry.id   AF-A0A7V2NCF9-F1
#
_cell.length_a   1.000
_cell.length_b   1.000
_cell.length_c   1.000
_cell.angle_alpha   90.00
_cell.angle_beta   90.00
_cell.angle_gamma   90.00
#
_symmetry.space_group_name_H-M   'P 1'
#
loop_
_entity.id
_entity.type
_entity.pdbx_description
1 polymer ?
#
loop_
_entity_poly.entity_id
_entity_poly.type
_entity_poly.pdbx_seq_one_letter_code
_entity_poly.pdbx_strand_id
1 'polypeptide(L)' 'GAVPKGARTNLDFCEKATTFAESVSNGSRLALSDPQTSGGLLISLPRGGLKKFDRIMKKNNLPYWTIGEVRKGKGRIIVE' A
#
# COMPACT_ATOMS: atom_id res chain seq x y z
N GLY A 1 -23.93 -0.65 -4.41
CA GLY A 1 -22.98 -1.78 -4.45
C GLY A 1 -22.78 -2.30 -3.03
N ALA A 2 -22.64 -3.61 -2.85
CA ALA A 2 -22.34 -4.20 -1.55
C ALA A 2 -20.84 -4.09 -1.27
N VAL A 3 -20.47 -3.47 -0.15
CA VAL A 3 -19.07 -3.46 0.32
C VAL A 3 -18.80 -4.83 0.97
N PRO A 4 -17.75 -5.56 0.55
CA PRO A 4 -17.41 -6.83 1.18
C PRO A 4 -17.18 -6.65 2.68
N LYS A 5 -17.77 -7.53 3.50
CA LYS A 5 -17.60 -7.50 4.97
C LYS A 5 -16.11 -7.53 5.36
N GLY A 6 -15.29 -8.26 4.60
CA GLY A 6 -13.84 -8.33 4.81
C GLY A 6 -13.13 -6.99 4.68
N ALA A 7 -13.49 -6.17 3.69
CA ALA A 7 -12.87 -4.85 3.50
C ALA A 7 -13.14 -3.91 4.67
N ARG A 8 -14.35 -3.96 5.24
CA ARG A 8 -14.70 -3.18 6.44
C ARG A 8 -13.91 -3.66 7.66
N THR A 9 -13.88 -4.97 7.90
CA THR A 9 -13.09 -5.53 9.02
C THR A 9 -11.61 -5.16 8.92
N ASN A 10 -11.04 -5.22 7.70
CA ASN A 10 -9.66 -4.81 7.47
C ASN A 10 -9.46 -3.32 7.72
N LEU A 11 -10.37 -2.47 7.24
CA LEU A 11 -10.30 -1.02 7.46
C LEU A 11 -10.33 -0.70 8.97
N ASP A 12 -11.28 -1.26 9.71
CA ASP A 12 -11.41 -1.06 11.17
C ASP A 12 -10.14 -1.48 11.93
N PHE A 13 -9.46 -2.53 11.46
CA PHE A 13 -8.19 -2.96 12.03
C PHE A 13 -7.04 -2.01 11.67
N CYS A 14 -6.91 -1.65 10.39
CA CYS A 14 -5.82 -0.84 9.85
C CYS A 14 -5.87 0.63 10.29
N GLU A 15 -7.06 1.20 10.51
CA GLU A 15 -7.24 2.59 10.98
C GLU A 15 -6.55 2.84 12.33
N LYS A 16 -6.37 1.80 13.17
CA LYS A 16 -5.63 1.90 14.43
C LYS A 16 -4.15 2.27 14.22
N ALA A 17 -3.58 1.91 13.07
CA ALA A 17 -2.18 2.17 12.71
C ALA A 17 -2.02 3.21 11.58
N THR A 18 -3.12 3.66 10.97
CA THR A 18 -3.12 4.48 9.76
C THR A 18 -3.71 5.86 10.02
N THR A 19 -3.18 6.88 9.36
CA THR A 19 -3.75 8.23 9.33
C THR A 19 -4.11 8.54 7.88
N PHE A 20 -5.41 8.65 7.59
CA PHE A 20 -5.91 9.03 6.28
C PHE A 20 -6.14 10.55 6.24
N ALA A 21 -5.64 11.22 5.21
CA ALA A 21 -5.99 12.61 4.97
C ALA A 21 -7.49 12.76 4.67
N GLU A 22 -8.01 13.96 4.91
CA GLU A 22 -9.43 14.28 4.63
C GLU A 22 -9.77 14.15 3.13
N SER A 23 -8.78 14.34 2.25
CA SER A 23 -8.86 14.11 0.81
C SER A 23 -9.17 12.66 0.43
N VAL A 24 -8.84 11.70 1.30
CA VAL A 24 -9.00 10.27 1.01
C VAL A 24 -10.43 9.86 1.32
N SER A 25 -11.23 9.72 0.26
CA SER A 25 -12.63 9.30 0.33
C SER A 25 -12.81 7.96 1.05
N ASN A 26 -13.96 7.74 1.66
CA ASN A 26 -14.28 6.44 2.29
C ASN A 26 -14.23 5.28 1.27
N GLY A 27 -14.62 5.52 0.02
CA GLY A 27 -14.51 4.54 -1.05
C GLY A 27 -13.06 4.11 -1.29
N SER A 28 -12.13 5.07 -1.30
CA SER A 28 -10.69 4.82 -1.43
C SER A 28 -10.14 4.05 -0.21
N ARG A 29 -10.56 4.40 1.00
CA ARG A 29 -10.15 3.70 2.23
C ARG A 29 -10.59 2.23 2.21
N LEU A 30 -11.82 1.98 1.79
CA LEU A 30 -12.36 0.63 1.62
C LEU A 30 -11.61 -0.14 0.53
N ALA A 31 -11.33 0.49 -0.62
CA ALA A 31 -10.58 -0.14 -1.70
C ALA A 31 -9.14 -0.52 -1.28
N LEU A 32 -8.46 0.35 -0.53
CA LEU A 32 -7.13 0.08 0.04
C LEU A 32 -7.13 -1.04 1.09
N SER A 33 -8.30 -1.34 1.68
CA SER A 33 -8.47 -2.37 2.70
C SER A 33 -9.08 -3.66 2.15
N ASP A 34 -9.34 -3.73 0.84
CA ASP A 34 -10.01 -4.87 0.22
C ASP A 34 -9.13 -6.14 0.28
N PRO A 35 -9.66 -7.28 0.79
CA PRO A 35 -8.90 -8.52 0.85
C PRO A 35 -8.40 -8.95 -0.53
N GLN A 36 -7.08 -9.12 -0.67
CA GLN A 36 -6.48 -9.56 -1.92
C GLN A 36 -6.31 -11.09 -1.94
N THR A 37 -6.71 -11.72 -3.04
CA THR A 37 -6.42 -13.13 -3.33
C THR A 37 -5.27 -13.19 -4.33
N SER A 38 -4.21 -13.94 -4.02
CA SER A 38 -3.01 -14.04 -4.88
C SER A 38 -2.38 -12.68 -5.21
N GLY A 39 -2.29 -11.81 -4.21
CA GLY A 39 -1.72 -10.47 -4.35
C GLY A 39 -0.23 -10.46 -4.73
N GLY A 40 0.28 -9.26 -5.00
CA GLY A 40 1.70 -9.03 -5.28
C GLY A 40 2.58 -9.02 -4.03
N LEU A 41 3.86 -8.71 -4.24
CA LEU A 41 4.81 -8.50 -3.15
C LEU A 41 4.90 -7.03 -2.78
N LEU A 42 4.83 -6.73 -1.47
CA LEU A 42 5.17 -5.43 -0.91
C LEU A 42 6.59 -5.49 -0.31
N ILE A 43 7.51 -4.69 -0.85
CA ILE A 43 8.90 -4.66 -0.40
C ILE A 43 9.35 -3.22 -0.14
N SER A 44 10.36 -3.08 0.70
CA SER A 44 11.12 -1.83 0.84
C SER A 44 12.55 -2.03 0.38
N LEU A 45 13.16 -0.97 -0.13
CA LEU A 45 14.54 -0.97 -0.57
C LEU A 45 15.23 0.35 -0.17
N PRO A 46 16.56 0.33 0.09
CA PRO A 46 17.31 1.55 0.28
C PRO A 46 17.21 2.46 -0.94
N ARG A 47 17.21 3.78 -0.73
CA ARG A 47 17.05 4.79 -1.80
C ARG A 47 18.03 4.60 -2.97
N GLY A 48 19.27 4.18 -2.69
CA GLY A 48 20.28 3.90 -3.73
C GLY A 48 20.00 2.63 -4.56
N GLY A 49 19.15 1.73 -4.08
CA GLY A 49 18.83 0.46 -4.74
C GLY A 49 17.84 0.57 -5.90
N LEU A 50 17.06 1.66 -5.98
CA LEU A 50 15.94 1.76 -6.92
C LEU A 50 16.35 1.63 -8.39
N LYS A 51 17.47 2.25 -8.78
CA LYS A 51 17.98 2.15 -10.16
C LYS A 51 18.37 0.72 -10.54
N LYS A 52 19.00 -0.02 -9.61
CA LYS A 52 19.37 -1.42 -9.82
C LYS A 52 18.12 -2.29 -9.90
N PHE A 53 17.15 -2.06 -9.02
CA PHE A 53 15.88 -2.77 -9.00
C PHE A 53 15.09 -2.57 -10.30
N ASP A 54 14.90 -1.32 -10.73
CA ASP A 54 14.22 -0.98 -12.00
C ASP A 54 14.82 -1.73 -13.20
N ARG A 55 16.16 -1.74 -13.30
CA ARG A 55 16.87 -2.48 -14.36
C ARG A 55 16.58 -3.98 -14.32
N ILE A 56 16.52 -4.59 -13.14
CA ILE A 56 16.24 -6.01 -12.97
C ILE A 56 14.78 -6.31 -13.34
N MET A 57 13.84 -5.49 -12.87
CA MET A 57 12.41 -5.67 -13.16
C MET A 57 12.12 -5.55 -14.66
N LYS A 58 12.68 -4.53 -15.32
CA LYS A 58 12.57 -4.36 -16.78
C LYS A 58 13.19 -5.52 -17.56
N LYS A 59 14.39 -5.98 -17.17
CA LYS A 59 15.06 -7.11 -17.83
C LYS A 59 14.22 -8.39 -17.77
N ASN A 60 13.48 -8.61 -16.68
CA ASN A 60 12.64 -9.80 -16.49
C ASN A 60 11.18 -9.57 -16.90
N ASN A 61 10.85 -8.40 -17.46
CA ASN A 61 9.49 -8.00 -17.82
C ASN A 61 8.49 -8.13 -16.67
N LEU A 62 8.92 -7.81 -15.45
CA LEU A 62 8.11 -7.83 -14.24
C LEU A 62 7.62 -6.42 -13.89
N PRO A 63 6.29 -6.19 -13.80
CA PRO A 63 5.77 -4.88 -13.43
C PRO A 63 5.97 -4.59 -11.94
N TYR A 64 6.13 -3.32 -11.60
CA TYR A 64 6.15 -2.85 -10.21
C TYR A 64 5.65 -1.41 -10.12
N TRP A 65 5.21 -1.02 -8.93
CA TRP A 65 4.77 0.34 -8.62
C TRP A 65 5.46 0.84 -7.37
N THR A 66 5.92 2.10 -7.40
CA THR A 66 6.36 2.80 -6.19
C THR A 66 5.15 3.48 -5.58
N ILE A 67 4.74 3.02 -4.41
CA ILE A 67 3.50 3.46 -3.75
C ILE A 67 3.74 4.31 -2.49
N GLY A 68 5.00 4.59 -2.15
CA GLY A 68 5.35 5.38 -0.98
C GLY A 68 6.81 5.24 -0.58
N GLU A 69 7.12 5.73 0.62
CA GLU A 69 8.46 5.66 1.20
C GLU A 69 8.41 5.40 2.71
N VAL A 70 9.47 4.81 3.24
CA VAL A 70 9.64 4.63 4.69
C VAL A 70 10.37 5.85 5.25
N ARG A 71 9.73 6.52 6.21
CA ARG A 71 10.30 7.65 6.97
C ARG A 71 10.57 7.24 8.41
N LYS A 72 11.52 7.91 9.07
CA LYS A 72 11.73 7.76 10.52
C LYS A 72 10.45 8.18 11.25
N GLY A 73 9.96 7.34 12.16
CA GLY A 73 8.70 7.59 12.85
C GLY A 73 8.38 6.55 13.91
N LYS A 74 7.10 6.45 14.30
CA LYS A 74 6.61 5.59 15.38
C LYS A 74 5.80 4.38 14.86
N GLY A 75 6.06 3.92 13.64
CA GLY A 75 5.34 2.79 13.04
C GLY A 75 3.90 3.11 12.62
N ARG A 76 3.66 4.33 12.13
CA ARG A 76 2.35 4.78 11.61
C ARG A 76 2.37 4.80 10.09
N ILE A 77 1.25 4.43 9.46
CA ILE A 77 1.02 4.58 8.02
C ILE A 77 0.30 5.91 7.79
N ILE A 78 0.71 6.66 6.77
CA ILE A 78 0.07 7.92 6.37
C ILE A 78 -0.36 7.75 4.91
N VAL A 79 -1.62 8.06 4.62
CA VAL A 79 -2.21 7.97 3.29
C VAL A 79 -2.83 9.34 2.98
N GLU A 80 -2.36 9.98 1.91
CA GLU A 80 -2.70 11.37 1.53
C GLU A 80 -3.35 11.43 0.16
#